data_AF-A0A6N9HQP7-F1
#
_entry.id   AF-A0A6N9HQP7-F1
#
_cell.length_a   1.000
_cell.length_b   1.000
_cell.length_c   1.000
_cell.angle_alpha   90.00
_cell.angle_beta   90.00
_cell.angle_gamma   90.00
#
_symmetry.space_group_name_H-M   'P 1'
#
loop_
_entity.id
_entity.type
_entity.pdbx_description
1 polymer ?
#
loop_
_entity_poly.entity_id
_entity_poly.type
_entity_poly.pdbx_seq_one_letter_code
_entity_poly.pdbx_strand_id
1 'polypeptide(L)'
;MQSLHAFLAIVLTDWRERTRSRRFWLTLAASAGLAWLCFPSASANYIVLGINGHHRGLYSSAWIGMVLAMLSIWTSLVGFYLVRGSLARDFDTRVWELVEATPLRRGNYLAAKWCGNFAVLLAVLGVQLLIGMCAQLWRAEDSVLRLGAMAGPMLLIGVPTIAMTAMFAIWFDVLPPLRRTLGNFAYFMLWIAIPISMVRSFSTVPLQGWISDPYGITIFQQLVQERLAGQLMQPLSGCGVCMLGARELGTFDWAPWSMPALQVLGRLAWLALPVLGVMLAAPLLDRFGSARNCSAAAAAPRWQPGMPRALSALLARTRSGVLLEAELRLALHGRSLWWWLAMAAAMVMQVVVGPPLQAGYALLATWVLMAQVAATPAMREADSGAGPLLFSAPHAVRRVLLARWVSAALLLTVATLPALLRFAAEAPAVAAATLSVNLSLATWALLLAVATRTARTAELAIFVLAYLGLQGNPLLAVAAAPMWVLQVHLALLPCAALLVCLGWPRLVARTVS
;
A
#
# COMPACT_ATOMS: atom_id res chain seq x y z
N MET A 1 34.20 5.01 -19.75
CA MET A 1 33.34 6.18 -20.07
C MET A 1 32.02 5.78 -20.71
N GLN A 2 31.99 4.99 -21.80
CA GLN A 2 30.74 4.57 -22.46
C GLN A 2 29.74 3.85 -21.53
N SER A 3 30.21 2.96 -20.65
CA SER A 3 29.38 2.26 -19.67
C SER A 3 28.71 3.20 -18.65
N LEU A 4 29.42 4.24 -18.21
CA LEU A 4 28.92 5.25 -17.28
C LEU A 4 27.87 6.15 -17.97
N HIS A 5 28.10 6.53 -19.22
CA HIS A 5 27.12 7.27 -20.01
C HIS A 5 25.84 6.46 -20.23
N ALA A 6 25.96 5.17 -20.56
CA ALA A 6 24.80 4.28 -20.69
C ALA A 6 24.03 4.15 -19.37
N PHE A 7 24.74 3.97 -18.26
CA PHE A 7 24.15 3.92 -16.92
C PHE A 7 23.36 5.20 -16.59
N LEU A 8 23.99 6.37 -16.75
CA LEU A 8 23.34 7.65 -16.48
C LEU A 8 22.17 7.93 -17.43
N ALA A 9 22.28 7.52 -18.70
CA ALA A 9 21.21 7.66 -19.67
C ALA A 9 19.97 6.86 -19.25
N ILE A 10 20.14 5.64 -18.73
CA ILE A 10 19.02 4.83 -18.21
C ILE A 10 18.37 5.52 -17.01
N VAL A 11 19.17 5.97 -16.04
CA VAL A 11 18.67 6.67 -14.84
C VAL A 11 17.88 7.93 -15.23
N LEU A 12 18.43 8.75 -16.12
CA LEU A 12 17.81 9.99 -16.58
C LEU A 12 16.54 9.74 -17.39
N THR A 13 16.50 8.67 -18.20
CA THR A 13 15.32 8.31 -18.99
C THR A 13 14.18 7.86 -18.08
N ASP A 14 14.45 6.96 -17.14
CA ASP A 14 13.47 6.52 -16.14
C ASP A 14 12.95 7.69 -15.28
N TRP A 15 13.84 8.59 -14.87
CA TRP A 15 13.46 9.80 -14.13
C TRP A 15 12.55 10.72 -14.94
N ARG A 16 12.90 11.00 -16.20
CA ARG A 16 12.10 11.85 -17.10
C ARG A 16 10.74 11.22 -17.40
N GLU A 17 10.69 9.92 -17.60
CA GLU A 17 9.44 9.21 -17.86
C GLU A 17 8.47 9.35 -16.67
N ARG A 18 8.99 9.22 -15.43
CA ARG A 18 8.18 9.32 -14.22
C ARG A 18 7.72 10.73 -13.92
N THR A 19 8.62 11.70 -14.00
CA THR A 19 8.30 13.13 -13.75
C THR A 19 7.31 13.69 -14.78
N ARG A 20 7.22 13.11 -15.99
CA ARG A 20 6.19 13.46 -16.98
C ARG A 20 4.85 12.77 -16.73
N SER A 21 4.80 11.75 -15.88
CA SER A 21 3.57 11.03 -15.59
C SER A 21 2.69 11.82 -14.59
N ARG A 22 1.37 11.85 -14.83
CA ARG A 22 0.42 12.45 -13.89
C ARG A 22 0.43 11.75 -12.52
N ARG A 23 0.71 10.45 -12.50
CA ARG A 23 0.77 9.64 -11.29
C ARG A 23 1.82 10.17 -10.32
N PHE A 24 3.01 10.50 -10.82
CA PHE A 24 4.10 11.06 -10.01
C PHE A 24 3.69 12.35 -9.29
N TRP A 25 3.11 13.31 -10.01
CA TRP A 25 2.68 14.58 -9.41
C TRP A 25 1.54 14.41 -8.41
N LEU A 26 0.56 13.55 -8.71
CA LEU A 26 -0.52 13.22 -7.78
C LEU A 26 0.03 12.59 -6.50
N THR A 27 1.00 11.65 -6.61
CA THR A 27 1.64 11.06 -5.44
C THR A 27 2.48 12.06 -4.66
N LEU A 28 3.15 12.99 -5.34
CA LEU A 28 3.94 14.04 -4.70
C LEU A 28 3.04 14.98 -3.89
N ALA A 29 1.94 15.44 -4.48
CA ALA A 29 0.93 16.26 -3.81
C ALA A 29 0.27 15.54 -2.63
N ALA A 30 -0.07 14.25 -2.79
CA ALA A 30 -0.59 13.44 -1.70
C ALA A 30 0.44 13.28 -0.57
N SER A 31 1.72 13.07 -0.90
CA SER A 31 2.79 12.98 0.10
C SER A 31 3.01 14.28 0.85
N ALA A 32 2.88 15.43 0.16
CA ALA A 32 2.96 16.75 0.77
C ALA A 32 1.80 16.99 1.74
N GLY A 33 0.58 16.63 1.33
CA GLY A 33 -0.60 16.69 2.20
C GLY A 33 -0.47 15.79 3.43
N LEU A 34 0.00 14.54 3.26
CA LEU A 34 0.25 13.63 4.37
C LEU A 34 1.31 14.17 5.32
N ALA A 35 2.42 14.70 4.81
CA ALA A 35 3.46 15.32 5.64
C ALA A 35 2.92 16.51 6.44
N TRP A 36 2.08 17.35 5.83
CA TRP A 36 1.44 18.47 6.53
C TRP A 36 0.51 18.00 7.66
N LEU A 37 -0.26 16.94 7.42
CA LEU A 37 -1.13 16.33 8.43
C LEU A 37 -0.34 15.73 9.60
N CYS A 38 0.95 15.43 9.44
CA CYS A 38 1.82 14.99 10.54
C CYS A 38 2.12 16.10 11.56
N PHE A 39 1.84 17.37 11.23
CA PHE A 39 2.11 18.53 12.08
C PHE A 39 0.82 19.27 12.47
N PRO A 40 -0.08 18.64 13.26
CA PRO A 40 -1.31 19.28 13.73
C PRO A 40 -1.05 20.54 14.58
N SER A 41 -2.04 21.45 14.65
CA SER A 41 -2.02 22.56 15.61
C SER A 41 -2.16 22.03 17.05
N ALA A 42 -1.77 22.83 18.04
CA ALA A 42 -1.95 22.48 19.45
C ALA A 42 -3.42 22.26 19.85
N SER A 43 -4.36 22.88 19.10
CA SER A 43 -5.81 22.71 19.27
C SER A 43 -6.40 21.48 18.58
N ALA A 44 -5.60 20.67 17.88
CA ALA A 44 -6.11 19.52 17.17
C ALA A 44 -6.31 18.32 18.11
N ASN A 45 -7.37 17.55 17.89
CA ASN A 45 -7.72 16.38 18.72
C ASN A 45 -6.94 15.10 18.35
N TYR A 46 -5.79 15.23 17.69
CA TYR A 46 -4.95 14.09 17.29
C TYR A 46 -3.47 14.43 17.32
N ILE A 47 -2.65 13.43 17.62
CA ILE A 47 -1.19 13.44 17.51
C ILE A 47 -0.81 12.38 16.50
N VAL A 48 0.09 12.69 15.57
CA VAL A 48 0.64 11.67 14.68
C VAL A 48 1.75 10.90 15.37
N LEU A 49 2.89 11.53 15.68
CA LEU A 49 3.92 10.91 16.50
C LEU A 49 3.84 11.41 17.94
N GLY A 50 3.50 10.52 18.87
CA GLY A 50 3.31 10.87 20.29
C GLY A 50 3.88 9.83 21.24
N ILE A 51 4.11 10.25 22.47
CA ILE A 51 4.56 9.41 23.58
C ILE A 51 3.41 9.28 24.57
N ASN A 52 3.11 8.05 24.98
CA ASN A 52 2.00 7.68 25.87
C ASN A 52 0.61 8.15 25.37
N GLY A 53 0.51 8.56 24.11
CA GLY A 53 -0.73 9.02 23.46
C GLY A 53 -1.21 10.42 23.85
N HIS A 54 -0.45 11.18 24.64
CA HIS A 54 -0.81 12.55 25.05
C HIS A 54 0.39 13.51 25.14
N HIS A 55 1.61 13.01 24.97
CA HIS A 55 2.81 13.84 24.91
C HIS A 55 3.34 13.97 23.49
N ARG A 56 3.76 15.18 23.10
CA ARG A 56 4.37 15.49 21.80
C ARG A 56 5.62 16.33 22.00
N GLY A 57 6.68 16.10 21.23
CA GLY A 57 7.81 17.02 21.19
C GLY A 57 7.37 18.40 20.67
N LEU A 58 7.99 19.46 21.18
CA LEU A 58 7.90 20.79 20.56
C LEU A 58 8.34 20.70 19.10
N TYR A 59 7.76 21.52 18.22
CA TYR A 59 8.11 21.56 16.80
C TYR A 59 9.48 22.20 16.52
N SER A 60 10.53 21.67 17.13
CA SER A 60 11.92 21.95 16.79
C SER A 60 12.33 21.21 15.51
N SER A 61 13.41 21.69 14.88
CA SER A 61 13.96 21.05 13.67
C SER A 61 14.28 19.56 13.88
N ALA A 62 14.76 19.18 15.07
CA ALA A 62 15.11 17.80 15.39
C ALA A 62 13.87 16.90 15.53
N TRP A 63 12.80 17.38 16.18
CA TRP A 63 11.56 16.62 16.32
C TRP A 63 10.84 16.49 14.98
N ILE A 64 10.73 17.57 14.20
CA ILE A 64 10.15 17.53 12.85
C ILE A 64 10.91 16.53 11.97
N GLY A 65 12.25 16.56 12.01
CA GLY A 65 13.08 15.60 11.30
C GLY A 65 12.75 14.15 11.69
N MET A 66 12.56 13.88 12.99
CA MET A 66 12.18 12.55 13.48
C MET A 66 10.78 12.13 13.01
N VAL A 67 9.80 13.02 13.06
CA VAL A 67 8.44 12.76 12.55
C VAL A 67 8.48 12.39 11.07
N LEU A 68 9.22 13.14 10.26
CA LEU A 68 9.40 12.85 8.83
C LEU A 68 10.18 11.55 8.59
N ALA A 69 11.18 11.25 9.43
CA ALA A 69 11.89 9.98 9.40
C ALA A 69 10.95 8.80 9.68
N MET A 70 10.04 8.90 10.64
CA MET A 70 9.03 7.87 10.89
C MET A 70 7.96 7.82 9.79
N LEU A 71 7.63 8.94 9.15
CA LEU A 71 6.76 8.99 7.97
C LEU A 71 7.35 8.20 6.78
N SER A 72 8.66 7.92 6.78
CA SER A 72 9.28 7.06 5.78
C SER A 72 8.72 5.62 5.80
N ILE A 73 8.15 5.16 6.92
CA ILE A 73 7.46 3.86 7.02
C ILE A 73 6.24 3.86 6.10
N TRP A 74 5.43 4.92 6.10
CA TRP A 74 4.31 5.03 5.17
C TRP A 74 4.78 5.27 3.73
N THR A 75 5.89 5.98 3.59
CA THR A 75 6.53 6.24 2.30
C THR A 75 7.07 4.97 1.67
N SER A 76 7.52 3.97 2.45
CA SER A 76 7.93 2.67 1.90
C SER A 76 6.73 1.93 1.30
N LEU A 77 5.57 1.96 1.96
CA LEU A 77 4.35 1.36 1.44
C LEU A 77 3.92 2.03 0.14
N VAL A 78 3.61 3.32 0.17
CA VAL A 78 3.12 4.04 -1.02
C VAL A 78 4.19 4.07 -2.11
N GLY A 79 5.44 4.26 -1.71
CA GLY A 79 6.61 4.31 -2.57
C GLY A 79 6.83 3.02 -3.35
N PHE A 80 6.66 1.85 -2.73
CA PHE A 80 6.74 0.57 -3.43
C PHE A 80 5.76 0.51 -4.61
N TYR A 81 4.49 0.88 -4.39
CA TYR A 81 3.48 0.85 -5.45
C TYR A 81 3.73 1.91 -6.54
N LEU A 82 4.37 3.02 -6.18
CA LEU A 82 4.77 4.07 -7.13
C LEU A 82 5.92 3.62 -8.03
N VAL A 83 6.96 2.99 -7.47
CA VAL A 83 8.18 2.67 -8.21
C VAL A 83 8.17 1.29 -8.87
N ARG A 84 7.27 0.42 -8.46
CA ARG A 84 7.14 -0.94 -9.00
C ARG A 84 6.59 -0.96 -10.43
N GLY A 85 7.07 -1.91 -11.21
CA GLY A 85 6.68 -2.14 -12.60
C GLY A 85 7.55 -1.38 -13.60
N SER A 86 8.71 -0.86 -13.19
CA SER A 86 9.71 -0.30 -14.12
C SER A 86 10.27 -1.43 -14.98
N LEU A 87 10.81 -2.45 -14.31
CA LEU A 87 11.43 -3.56 -15.00
C LEU A 87 10.38 -4.48 -15.66
N ALA A 88 9.22 -4.65 -15.04
CA ALA A 88 8.11 -5.39 -15.65
C ALA A 88 7.68 -4.77 -16.99
N ARG A 89 7.65 -3.43 -17.08
CA ARG A 89 7.34 -2.72 -18.32
C ARG A 89 8.39 -2.99 -19.40
N ASP A 90 9.68 -3.03 -19.04
CA ASP A 90 10.74 -3.32 -20.01
C ASP A 90 10.61 -4.74 -20.61
N PHE A 91 10.11 -5.70 -19.81
CA PHE A 91 9.75 -7.03 -20.31
C PHE A 91 8.49 -7.02 -21.18
N ASP A 92 7.42 -6.37 -20.71
CA ASP A 92 6.12 -6.35 -21.40
C ASP A 92 6.20 -5.64 -22.77
N THR A 93 7.01 -4.57 -22.83
CA THR A 93 7.25 -3.77 -24.06
C THR A 93 8.35 -4.33 -24.94
N ARG A 94 9.01 -5.44 -24.54
CA ARG A 94 10.16 -6.06 -25.23
C ARG A 94 11.38 -5.16 -25.38
N VAL A 95 11.43 -4.03 -24.66
CA VAL A 95 12.63 -3.20 -24.58
C VAL A 95 13.80 -4.00 -24.02
N TRP A 96 13.54 -4.97 -23.14
CA TRP A 96 14.57 -5.90 -22.65
C TRP A 96 15.32 -6.64 -23.76
N GLU A 97 14.64 -7.09 -24.82
CA GLU A 97 15.28 -7.80 -25.95
C GLU A 97 16.30 -6.90 -26.67
N LEU A 98 16.03 -5.59 -26.74
CA LEU A 98 16.96 -4.61 -27.28
C LEU A 98 18.14 -4.35 -26.35
N VAL A 99 17.90 -4.28 -25.03
CA VAL A 99 18.94 -4.08 -24.01
C VAL A 99 19.87 -5.30 -23.95
N GLU A 100 19.34 -6.51 -24.10
CA GLU A 100 20.11 -7.76 -24.11
C GLU A 100 21.10 -7.83 -25.28
N ALA A 101 20.77 -7.20 -26.42
CA ALA A 101 21.67 -7.07 -27.57
C ALA A 101 22.79 -6.02 -27.38
N THR A 102 22.79 -5.26 -26.27
CA THR A 102 23.83 -4.25 -25.99
C THR A 102 24.96 -4.80 -25.12
N PRO A 103 26.17 -4.21 -25.13
CA PRO A 103 27.28 -4.64 -24.27
C PRO A 103 27.11 -4.30 -22.77
N LEU A 104 25.90 -3.92 -22.33
CA LEU A 104 25.63 -3.49 -20.97
C LEU A 104 25.57 -4.68 -20.01
N ARG A 105 26.38 -4.66 -18.93
CA ARG A 105 26.31 -5.68 -17.89
C ARG A 105 24.97 -5.61 -17.14
N ARG A 106 24.37 -6.77 -16.89
CA ARG A 106 23.08 -6.93 -16.19
C ARG A 106 23.03 -6.27 -14.82
N GLY A 107 24.11 -6.41 -14.03
CA GLY A 107 24.24 -5.74 -12.73
C GLY A 107 24.17 -4.22 -12.87
N ASN A 108 24.89 -3.64 -13.86
CA ASN A 108 24.85 -2.20 -14.10
C ASN A 108 23.46 -1.73 -14.55
N TYR A 109 22.76 -2.53 -15.35
CA TYR A 109 21.38 -2.25 -15.74
C TYR A 109 20.43 -2.24 -14.53
N LEU A 110 20.49 -3.25 -13.66
CA LEU A 110 19.66 -3.30 -12.45
C LEU A 110 20.02 -2.19 -11.46
N ALA A 111 21.30 -1.88 -11.28
CA ALA A 111 21.72 -0.73 -10.48
C ALA A 111 21.17 0.58 -11.04
N ALA A 112 21.15 0.76 -12.36
CA ALA A 112 20.57 1.96 -12.99
C ALA A 112 19.06 2.04 -12.72
N LYS A 113 18.33 0.93 -12.86
CA LYS A 113 16.89 0.86 -12.53
C LYS A 113 16.63 1.11 -11.04
N TRP A 114 17.51 0.61 -10.17
CA TRP A 114 17.44 0.86 -8.73
C TRP A 114 17.65 2.34 -8.42
N CYS A 115 18.67 2.96 -9.01
CA CYS A 115 18.94 4.39 -8.87
C CYS A 115 17.75 5.24 -9.36
N GLY A 116 17.11 4.87 -10.48
CA GLY A 116 15.89 5.54 -10.96
C GLY A 116 14.71 5.43 -9.99
N ASN A 117 14.48 4.24 -9.44
CA ASN A 117 13.47 4.02 -8.40
C ASN A 117 13.77 4.82 -7.12
N PHE A 118 15.03 4.77 -6.67
CA PHE A 118 15.50 5.42 -5.48
C PHE A 118 15.44 6.95 -5.60
N ALA A 119 15.80 7.52 -6.76
CA ALA A 119 15.69 8.95 -7.04
C ALA A 119 14.24 9.46 -6.90
N VAL A 120 13.27 8.69 -7.38
CA VAL A 120 11.83 9.02 -7.25
C VAL A 120 11.39 9.06 -5.80
N LEU A 121 11.83 8.10 -4.97
CA LEU A 121 11.52 8.09 -3.55
C LEU A 121 12.27 9.20 -2.78
N LEU A 122 13.51 9.51 -3.18
CA LEU A 122 14.25 10.65 -2.64
C LEU A 122 13.53 11.97 -2.93
N ALA A 123 12.91 12.12 -4.10
CA ALA A 123 12.11 13.30 -4.42
C ALA A 123 10.88 13.43 -3.49
N VAL A 124 10.24 12.31 -3.15
CA VAL A 124 9.16 12.28 -2.16
C VAL A 124 9.68 12.72 -0.79
N LEU A 125 10.80 12.17 -0.31
CA LEU A 125 11.41 12.61 0.94
C LEU A 125 11.82 14.10 0.90
N GLY A 126 12.34 14.59 -0.23
CA GLY A 126 12.69 15.99 -0.42
C GLY A 126 11.49 16.92 -0.27
N VAL A 127 10.34 16.56 -0.85
CA VAL A 127 9.09 17.33 -0.67
C VAL A 127 8.60 17.26 0.77
N GLN A 128 8.66 16.10 1.42
CA GLN A 128 8.30 15.98 2.84
C GLN A 128 9.20 16.87 3.71
N LEU A 129 10.50 16.94 3.43
CA LEU A 129 11.44 17.84 4.10
C LEU A 129 11.03 19.31 3.90
N LEU A 130 10.73 19.74 2.67
CA LEU A 130 10.26 21.10 2.40
C LEU A 130 8.98 21.45 3.18
N ILE A 131 8.04 20.51 3.24
CA ILE A 131 6.81 20.67 4.02
C ILE A 131 7.11 20.76 5.52
N GLY A 132 8.07 20.00 6.04
CA GLY A 132 8.55 20.13 7.41
C GLY A 132 9.12 21.52 7.71
N MET A 133 9.88 22.12 6.78
CA MET A 133 10.39 23.48 6.94
C MET A 133 9.24 24.49 7.01
N CYS A 134 8.28 24.38 6.08
CA CYS A 134 7.09 25.22 6.08
C CYS A 134 6.27 25.04 7.37
N ALA A 135 6.12 23.80 7.85
CA ALA A 135 5.38 23.50 9.07
C ALA A 135 6.08 24.09 10.31
N GLN A 136 7.40 24.02 10.41
CA GLN A 136 8.14 24.63 11.52
C GLN A 136 7.89 26.14 11.57
N LEU A 137 8.07 26.82 10.44
CA LEU A 137 7.88 28.26 10.32
C LEU A 137 6.42 28.68 10.59
N TRP A 138 5.47 27.88 10.11
CA TRP A 138 4.05 28.17 10.27
C TRP A 138 3.55 27.94 11.70
N ARG A 139 4.04 26.89 12.37
CA ARG A 139 3.65 26.58 13.75
C ARG A 139 4.33 27.51 14.76
N ALA A 140 5.51 28.02 14.42
CA ALA A 140 6.25 29.02 15.18
C ALA A 140 6.52 28.65 16.67
N GLU A 141 6.53 27.36 17.00
CA GLU A 141 6.92 26.87 18.34
C GLU A 141 8.44 26.97 18.55
N ASP A 142 9.23 26.81 17.47
CA ASP A 142 10.67 27.09 17.41
C ASP A 142 10.97 27.77 16.07
N SER A 143 11.39 29.04 16.12
CA SER A 143 11.66 29.85 14.94
C SER A 143 13.04 29.60 14.31
N VAL A 144 13.92 28.84 14.97
CA VAL A 144 15.28 28.61 14.48
C VAL A 144 15.33 27.34 13.62
N LEU A 145 15.43 27.53 12.31
CA LEU A 145 15.60 26.44 11.36
C LEU A 145 17.04 25.92 11.37
N ARG A 146 17.23 24.70 11.89
CA ARG A 146 18.50 23.97 11.83
C ARG A 146 18.40 22.82 10.83
N LEU A 147 18.71 23.11 9.56
CA LEU A 147 18.60 22.14 8.45
C LEU A 147 19.29 20.80 8.74
N GLY A 148 20.49 20.82 9.33
CA GLY A 148 21.21 19.60 9.68
C GLY A 148 20.49 18.74 10.73
N ALA A 149 19.85 19.38 11.72
CA ALA A 149 19.10 18.69 12.76
C ALA A 149 17.80 18.07 12.21
N MET A 150 17.19 18.68 11.19
CA MET A 150 15.99 18.16 10.53
C MET A 150 16.30 17.09 9.49
N ALA A 151 17.33 17.30 8.67
CA ALA A 151 17.73 16.36 7.64
C ALA A 151 18.39 15.10 8.24
N GLY A 152 19.10 15.22 9.37
CA GLY A 152 19.81 14.12 10.03
C GLY A 152 18.98 12.85 10.20
N PRO A 153 17.83 12.90 10.91
CA PRO A 153 16.94 11.75 11.05
C PRO A 153 16.44 11.22 9.70
N MET A 154 16.04 12.08 8.76
CA MET A 154 15.56 11.65 7.45
C MET A 154 16.63 10.94 6.61
N LEU A 155 17.88 11.43 6.65
CA LEU A 155 19.00 10.84 5.95
C LEU A 155 19.47 9.52 6.59
N LEU A 156 19.45 9.43 7.91
CA LEU A 156 19.96 8.25 8.62
C LEU A 156 18.91 7.16 8.81
N ILE A 157 17.63 7.49 8.80
CA ILE A 157 16.54 6.52 8.96
C ILE A 157 15.74 6.39 7.66
N GLY A 158 15.22 7.50 7.13
CA GLY A 158 14.32 7.49 5.97
C GLY A 158 14.98 7.00 4.69
N VAL A 159 16.21 7.46 4.40
CA VAL A 159 16.94 7.09 3.17
C VAL A 159 17.25 5.58 3.10
N PRO A 160 17.77 4.91 4.15
CA PRO A 160 17.89 3.45 4.16
C PRO A 160 16.56 2.72 3.92
N THR A 161 15.47 3.20 4.52
CA THR A 161 14.13 2.61 4.35
C THR A 161 13.64 2.67 2.89
N ILE A 162 13.75 3.82 2.24
CA ILE A 162 13.35 3.94 0.82
C ILE A 162 14.32 3.24 -0.13
N ALA A 163 15.61 3.14 0.21
CA ALA A 163 16.59 2.36 -0.54
C ALA A 163 16.23 0.86 -0.57
N MET A 164 15.83 0.33 0.59
CA MET A 164 15.32 -1.04 0.73
C MET A 164 14.03 -1.24 -0.08
N THR A 165 13.14 -0.25 -0.04
CA THR A 165 11.89 -0.26 -0.81
C THR A 165 12.15 -0.32 -2.32
N ALA A 166 13.11 0.46 -2.82
CA ALA A 166 13.52 0.44 -4.21
C ALA A 166 14.15 -0.91 -4.63
N MET A 167 14.89 -1.57 -3.72
CA MET A 167 15.40 -2.93 -3.95
C MET A 167 14.24 -3.94 -4.05
N PHE A 168 13.29 -3.92 -3.12
CA PHE A 168 12.13 -4.81 -3.18
C PHE A 168 11.32 -4.63 -4.46
N ALA A 169 11.16 -3.40 -4.95
CA ALA A 169 10.49 -3.17 -6.22
C ALA A 169 11.15 -3.92 -7.39
N ILE A 170 12.49 -3.97 -7.43
CA ILE A 170 13.22 -4.75 -8.44
C ILE A 170 13.00 -6.24 -8.26
N TRP A 171 13.15 -6.76 -7.04
CA TRP A 171 12.97 -8.20 -6.77
C TRP A 171 11.57 -8.67 -7.15
N PHE A 172 10.55 -7.86 -6.84
CA PHE A 172 9.15 -8.17 -7.17
C PHE A 172 8.89 -8.06 -8.68
N ASP A 173 9.60 -7.19 -9.39
CA ASP A 173 9.54 -7.12 -10.85
C ASP A 173 10.36 -8.23 -11.54
N VAL A 174 11.41 -8.77 -10.91
CA VAL A 174 12.21 -9.88 -11.49
C VAL A 174 11.50 -11.22 -11.33
N LEU A 175 10.86 -11.49 -10.20
CA LEU A 175 10.29 -12.82 -9.90
C LEU A 175 8.88 -12.99 -10.49
N PRO A 176 8.64 -13.93 -11.45
CA PRO A 176 7.34 -14.08 -12.11
C PRO A 176 6.10 -14.21 -11.20
N PRO A 177 6.11 -14.97 -10.09
CA PRO A 177 4.94 -15.04 -9.21
C PRO A 177 4.68 -13.71 -8.49
N LEU A 178 5.73 -12.95 -8.18
CA LEU A 178 5.64 -11.66 -7.50
C LEU A 178 5.34 -10.50 -8.45
N ARG A 179 5.63 -10.62 -9.75
CA ARG A 179 5.29 -9.60 -10.78
C ARG A 179 3.79 -9.31 -10.80
N ARG A 180 2.98 -10.35 -10.57
CA ARG A 180 1.52 -10.30 -10.57
C ARG A 180 0.96 -9.75 -9.24
N THR A 181 -0.35 -9.81 -9.10
CA THR A 181 -1.11 -9.30 -7.94
C THR A 181 -0.69 -9.94 -6.60
N LEU A 182 -0.16 -11.17 -6.60
CA LEU A 182 0.37 -11.82 -5.40
C LEU A 182 1.47 -10.98 -4.72
N GLY A 183 2.32 -10.31 -5.50
CA GLY A 183 3.37 -9.45 -4.96
C GLY A 183 2.84 -8.23 -4.21
N ASN A 184 1.68 -7.68 -4.59
CA ASN A 184 1.11 -6.54 -3.86
C ASN A 184 0.71 -6.96 -2.44
N PHE A 185 -0.01 -8.07 -2.33
CA PHE A 185 -0.39 -8.63 -1.04
C PHE A 185 0.82 -9.05 -0.21
N ALA A 186 1.80 -9.75 -0.81
CA ALA A 186 3.00 -10.19 -0.10
C ALA A 186 3.82 -9.02 0.45
N TYR A 187 3.98 -7.94 -0.33
CA TYR A 187 4.67 -6.74 0.14
C TYR A 187 3.91 -6.05 1.27
N PHE A 188 2.58 -5.95 1.19
CA PHE A 188 1.78 -5.40 2.28
C PHE A 188 1.89 -6.22 3.58
N MET A 189 1.89 -7.56 3.47
CA MET A 189 2.12 -8.44 4.62
C MET A 189 3.51 -8.24 5.22
N LEU A 190 4.55 -8.13 4.39
CA LEU A 190 5.91 -7.81 4.84
C LEU A 190 5.95 -6.44 5.53
N TRP A 191 5.29 -5.44 4.93
CA TRP A 191 5.23 -4.08 5.46
C TRP A 191 4.52 -4.00 6.81
N ILE A 192 3.48 -4.79 7.06
CA ILE A 192 2.81 -4.88 8.38
C ILE A 192 3.64 -5.68 9.38
N ALA A 193 4.26 -6.78 8.96
CA ALA A 193 4.98 -7.67 9.86
C ALA A 193 6.19 -7.00 10.53
N ILE A 194 6.91 -6.14 9.80
CA ILE A 194 8.10 -5.47 10.31
C ILE A 194 7.75 -4.51 11.48
N PRO A 195 6.86 -3.51 11.36
CA PRO A 195 6.53 -2.61 12.47
C PRO A 195 5.89 -3.34 13.63
N ILE A 196 5.01 -4.33 13.41
CA ILE A 196 4.38 -5.09 14.50
C ILE A 196 5.43 -5.85 15.32
N SER A 197 6.39 -6.52 14.67
CA SER A 197 7.45 -7.25 15.38
C SER A 197 8.38 -6.30 16.15
N MET A 198 8.71 -5.14 15.58
CA MET A 198 9.59 -4.15 16.22
C MET A 198 8.90 -3.38 17.35
N VAL A 199 7.60 -3.05 17.22
CA VAL A 199 6.85 -2.38 18.29
C VAL A 199 6.61 -3.30 19.48
N ARG A 200 6.36 -4.61 19.28
CA ARG A 200 6.27 -5.58 20.38
C ARG A 200 7.56 -5.72 21.18
N SER A 201 8.67 -5.32 20.59
CA SER A 201 10.02 -5.40 21.16
C SER A 201 10.42 -4.16 21.98
N PHE A 202 9.52 -3.16 22.12
CA PHE A 202 9.77 -1.89 22.82
C PHE A 202 10.32 -2.08 24.25
N SER A 203 9.98 -3.18 24.91
CA SER A 203 10.33 -3.46 26.32
C SER A 203 11.35 -4.58 26.51
N THR A 204 11.74 -5.34 25.47
CA THR A 204 12.46 -6.63 25.64
C THR A 204 13.77 -6.75 24.87
N VAL A 205 14.06 -5.87 23.91
CA VAL A 205 15.31 -5.95 23.13
C VAL A 205 16.40 -5.13 23.82
N PRO A 206 17.61 -5.70 24.07
CA PRO A 206 18.72 -4.93 24.61
C PRO A 206 19.07 -3.78 23.66
N LEU A 207 18.99 -2.56 24.20
CA LEU A 207 19.09 -1.27 23.52
C LEU A 207 20.49 -0.96 22.94
N GLN A 208 21.39 -1.95 22.90
CA GLN A 208 22.82 -1.76 22.66
C GLN A 208 23.37 -2.54 21.45
N GLY A 209 22.50 -2.96 20.53
CA GLY A 209 22.92 -3.52 19.24
C GLY A 209 23.29 -2.42 18.23
N TRP A 210 24.38 -2.61 17.48
CA TRP A 210 24.78 -1.72 16.39
C TRP A 210 23.88 -1.81 15.14
N ILE A 211 23.24 -2.97 14.92
CA ILE A 211 22.29 -3.19 13.83
C ILE A 211 20.87 -3.04 14.39
N SER A 212 20.21 -1.96 13.98
CA SER A 212 18.81 -1.64 14.28
C SER A 212 17.84 -2.20 13.23
N ASP A 213 16.54 -2.00 13.41
CA ASP A 213 15.52 -2.36 12.41
C ASP A 213 15.62 -1.50 11.12
N PRO A 214 15.13 -2.01 9.97
CA PRO A 214 15.23 -1.30 8.69
C PRO A 214 14.39 -0.01 8.61
N TYR A 215 13.46 0.21 9.54
CA TYR A 215 12.55 1.36 9.56
C TYR A 215 12.93 2.46 10.55
N GLY A 216 13.88 2.23 11.46
CA GLY A 216 14.22 3.25 12.45
C GLY A 216 13.46 3.16 13.76
N ILE A 217 12.52 2.22 13.88
CA ILE A 217 11.61 2.15 15.02
C ILE A 217 12.40 1.90 16.30
N THR A 218 13.33 0.94 16.32
CA THR A 218 14.09 0.61 17.54
C THR A 218 15.03 1.74 17.97
N ILE A 219 15.52 2.54 17.03
CA ILE A 219 16.33 3.73 17.34
C ILE A 219 15.46 4.84 17.93
N PHE A 220 14.28 5.07 17.36
CA PHE A 220 13.33 6.00 17.95
C PHE A 220 12.96 5.58 19.37
N GLN A 221 12.70 4.28 19.59
CA GLN A 221 12.42 3.71 20.91
C GLN A 221 13.57 3.94 21.90
N GLN A 222 14.80 3.64 21.49
CA GLN A 222 16.01 3.88 22.29
C GLN A 222 16.14 5.34 22.69
N LEU A 223 16.04 6.26 21.72
CA LEU A 223 16.15 7.70 21.98
C LEU A 223 15.05 8.22 22.90
N VAL A 224 13.82 7.70 22.77
CA VAL A 224 12.72 8.03 23.67
C VAL A 224 13.01 7.52 25.09
N GLN A 225 13.49 6.30 25.24
CA GLN A 225 13.82 5.74 26.55
C GLN A 225 14.99 6.48 27.21
N GLU A 226 16.10 6.70 26.50
CA GLU A 226 17.27 7.39 27.02
C GLU A 226 16.97 8.83 27.46
N ARG A 227 16.12 9.54 26.71
CA ARG A 227 15.88 10.97 26.94
C ARG A 227 14.68 11.25 27.85
N LEU A 228 13.68 10.37 27.91
CA LEU A 228 12.43 10.62 28.63
C LEU A 228 12.15 9.66 29.80
N ALA A 229 12.88 8.55 29.97
CA ALA A 229 12.56 7.57 31.03
C ALA A 229 12.66 8.17 32.45
N GLY A 230 13.51 9.19 32.64
CA GLY A 230 13.61 9.91 33.92
C GLY A 230 12.60 11.06 34.07
N GLN A 231 11.94 11.49 32.99
CA GLN A 231 11.01 12.63 33.00
C GLN A 231 9.54 12.19 33.08
N LEU A 232 9.21 11.04 32.49
CA LEU A 232 7.85 10.50 32.45
C LEU A 232 7.81 9.20 33.26
N MET A 233 7.23 9.26 34.46
CA MET A 233 7.15 8.17 35.46
C MET A 233 6.32 6.93 35.02
N GLN A 234 5.92 6.84 33.76
CA GLN A 234 5.13 5.74 33.19
C GLN A 234 5.93 4.96 32.15
N PRO A 235 5.63 3.66 31.93
CA PRO A 235 6.24 2.91 30.84
C PRO A 235 6.00 3.63 29.51
N LEU A 236 7.09 4.07 28.88
CA LEU A 236 7.06 4.82 27.65
C LEU A 236 6.54 3.95 26.51
N SER A 237 5.51 4.40 25.83
CA SER A 237 4.98 3.78 24.62
C SER A 237 4.90 4.80 23.49
N GLY A 238 5.52 4.45 22.35
CA GLY A 238 5.45 5.26 21.13
C GLY A 238 4.15 5.00 20.38
N CYS A 239 3.52 6.08 19.92
CA CYS A 239 2.31 6.04 19.13
C CYS A 239 2.51 6.69 17.76
N GLY A 240 2.15 5.98 16.68
CA GLY A 240 2.29 6.45 15.30
C GLY A 240 1.07 7.18 14.71
N VAL A 241 -0.10 7.08 15.35
CA VAL A 241 -1.28 7.97 15.24
C VAL A 241 -2.12 7.78 16.50
N CYS A 242 -2.31 8.82 17.30
CA CYS A 242 -3.08 8.80 18.54
C CYS A 242 -4.18 9.85 18.53
N MET A 243 -5.42 9.43 18.77
CA MET A 243 -6.52 10.35 19.02
C MET A 243 -6.45 10.83 20.47
N LEU A 244 -6.41 12.14 20.67
CA LEU A 244 -6.27 12.75 22.00
C LEU A 244 -7.60 12.72 22.80
N GLY A 245 -8.75 12.67 22.12
CA GLY A 245 -10.04 12.89 22.77
C GLY A 245 -10.08 14.28 23.42
N ALA A 246 -10.69 14.40 24.60
CA ALA A 246 -10.74 15.63 25.40
C ALA A 246 -9.54 15.80 26.37
N ARG A 247 -8.39 15.18 26.07
CA ARG A 247 -7.19 15.24 26.93
C ARG A 247 -6.32 16.44 26.58
N GLU A 248 -5.69 17.03 27.60
CA GLU A 248 -4.71 18.11 27.41
C GLU A 248 -3.40 17.57 26.80
N LEU A 249 -2.83 18.35 25.87
CA LEU A 249 -1.58 18.02 25.18
C LEU A 249 -0.38 18.37 26.07
N GLY A 250 0.37 17.36 26.49
CA GLY A 250 1.68 17.56 27.11
C GLY A 250 2.74 17.82 26.04
N THR A 251 3.63 18.78 26.26
CA THR A 251 4.79 19.02 25.38
C THR A 251 6.10 18.85 26.13
N PHE A 252 7.15 18.47 25.41
CA PHE A 252 8.49 18.33 25.95
C PHE A 252 9.53 18.79 24.93
N ASP A 253 10.69 19.23 25.40
CA ASP A 253 11.77 19.67 24.53
C ASP A 253 12.55 18.47 23.98
N TRP A 254 12.66 18.38 22.65
CA TRP A 254 13.42 17.33 21.98
C TRP A 254 14.83 17.81 21.72
N ALA A 255 15.77 17.30 22.51
CA ALA A 255 17.18 17.65 22.41
C ALA A 255 17.73 17.51 20.97
N PRO A 256 18.76 18.31 20.60
CA PRO A 256 19.36 18.25 19.27
C PRO A 256 19.69 16.83 18.81
N TRP A 257 19.62 16.63 17.49
CA TRP A 257 19.88 15.33 16.88
C TRP A 257 21.34 14.91 17.08
N SER A 258 21.54 13.79 17.77
CA SER A 258 22.85 13.16 17.97
C SER A 258 22.65 11.65 17.89
N MET A 259 23.43 10.97 17.04
CA MET A 259 23.38 9.53 16.89
C MET A 259 24.78 8.95 17.16
N PRO A 260 24.91 7.90 17.99
CA PRO A 260 26.19 7.25 18.22
C PRO A 260 26.80 6.75 16.90
N ALA A 261 28.12 6.91 16.73
CA ALA A 261 28.82 6.54 15.50
C ALA A 261 28.59 5.07 15.09
N LEU A 262 28.46 4.18 16.08
CA LEU A 262 28.18 2.77 15.85
C LEU A 262 26.79 2.51 15.25
N GLN A 263 25.77 3.29 15.63
CA GLN A 263 24.44 3.21 15.02
C GLN A 263 24.41 3.81 13.61
N VAL A 264 25.20 4.87 13.37
CA VAL A 264 25.40 5.42 12.01
C VAL A 264 26.00 4.36 11.09
N LEU A 265 26.99 3.59 11.57
CA LEU A 265 27.55 2.47 10.81
C LEU A 265 26.50 1.41 10.49
N GLY A 266 25.62 1.08 11.45
CA GLY A 266 24.48 0.20 11.21
C GLY A 266 23.54 0.73 10.11
N ARG A 267 23.30 2.04 10.04
CA ARG A 267 22.49 2.66 8.98
C ARG A 267 23.17 2.66 7.62
N LEU A 268 24.49 2.84 7.58
CA LEU A 268 25.27 2.66 6.35
C LEU A 268 25.24 1.20 5.88
N ALA A 269 25.27 0.22 6.79
CA ALA A 269 25.09 -1.19 6.43
C ALA A 269 23.71 -1.45 5.81
N TRP A 270 22.65 -0.84 6.35
CA TRP A 270 21.31 -0.88 5.76
C TRP A 270 21.20 -0.18 4.40
N LEU A 271 22.12 0.72 4.05
CA LEU A 271 22.22 1.29 2.70
C LEU A 271 23.03 0.43 1.74
N ALA A 272 24.05 -0.26 2.24
CA ALA A 272 24.84 -1.20 1.44
C ALA A 272 24.02 -2.46 1.07
N LEU A 273 23.15 -2.93 1.98
CA LEU A 273 22.35 -4.14 1.77
C LEU A 273 21.45 -4.08 0.52
N PRO A 274 20.70 -3.00 0.24
CA PRO A 274 19.97 -2.82 -1.01
C PRO A 274 20.84 -2.94 -2.25
N VAL A 275 22.04 -2.34 -2.25
CA VAL A 275 22.96 -2.38 -3.39
C VAL A 275 23.39 -3.82 -3.67
N LEU A 276 23.80 -4.54 -2.63
CA LEU A 276 24.15 -5.97 -2.73
C LEU A 276 22.96 -6.80 -3.19
N GLY A 277 21.77 -6.57 -2.61
CA GLY A 277 20.55 -7.27 -2.97
C GLY A 277 20.15 -7.07 -4.43
N VAL A 278 20.37 -5.89 -5.01
CA VAL A 278 20.14 -5.65 -6.44
C VAL A 278 21.15 -6.40 -7.30
N MET A 279 22.42 -6.47 -6.89
CA MET A 279 23.43 -7.24 -7.63
C MET A 279 23.12 -8.74 -7.62
N LEU A 280 22.62 -9.27 -6.50
CA LEU A 280 22.20 -10.66 -6.37
C LEU A 280 21.01 -11.02 -7.27
N ALA A 281 20.20 -10.04 -7.68
CA ALA A 281 19.10 -10.27 -8.63
C ALA A 281 19.58 -10.39 -10.09
N ALA A 282 20.83 -10.02 -10.40
CA ALA A 282 21.34 -10.00 -11.78
C ALA A 282 21.29 -11.36 -12.51
N PRO A 283 21.59 -12.52 -11.90
CA PRO A 283 21.49 -13.82 -12.57
C PRO A 283 20.05 -14.22 -12.89
N LEU A 284 19.07 -13.69 -12.15
CA LEU A 284 17.66 -14.01 -12.35
C LEU A 284 17.06 -13.31 -13.59
N LEU A 285 17.70 -12.25 -14.08
CA LEU A 285 17.28 -11.57 -15.31
C LEU A 285 17.30 -12.50 -16.52
N ASP A 286 18.33 -13.33 -16.68
CA ASP A 286 18.44 -14.22 -17.85
C ASP A 286 17.37 -15.30 -17.84
N ARG A 287 17.06 -15.81 -16.64
CA ARG A 287 16.08 -16.87 -16.47
C ARG A 287 14.65 -16.39 -16.72
N PHE A 288 14.37 -15.12 -16.46
CA PHE A 288 13.00 -14.59 -16.44
C PHE A 288 12.75 -13.39 -17.36
N GLY A 289 13.76 -12.91 -18.09
CA GLY A 289 13.67 -11.85 -19.10
C GLY A 289 13.22 -12.37 -20.47
N SER A 290 13.61 -13.60 -20.84
CA SER A 290 13.25 -14.27 -22.10
C SER A 290 12.00 -15.18 -22.01
N ALA A 291 11.41 -15.29 -20.82
CA ALA A 291 10.44 -16.33 -20.48
C ALA A 291 9.01 -16.04 -21.00
N ARG A 292 8.85 -15.81 -22.29
CA ARG A 292 7.57 -16.08 -22.97
C ARG A 292 7.46 -17.55 -23.43
N ASN A 293 8.59 -18.26 -23.57
CA ASN A 293 8.58 -19.67 -23.98
C ASN A 293 8.10 -20.66 -22.90
N CYS A 294 8.07 -20.29 -21.61
CA CYS A 294 7.56 -21.19 -20.55
C CYS A 294 6.13 -20.88 -20.09
N SER A 295 5.55 -19.71 -20.42
CA SER A 295 4.20 -19.36 -19.92
C SER A 295 3.06 -20.04 -20.69
N ALA A 296 3.31 -20.54 -21.90
CA ALA A 296 2.33 -21.38 -22.61
C ALA A 296 2.39 -22.85 -22.15
N ALA A 297 3.55 -23.33 -21.67
CA ALA A 297 3.80 -24.75 -21.40
C ALA A 297 3.60 -25.18 -19.93
N ALA A 298 3.51 -24.25 -18.96
CA ALA A 298 3.37 -24.57 -17.54
C ALA A 298 2.04 -24.10 -16.94
N ALA A 299 0.93 -24.33 -17.66
CA ALA A 299 -0.39 -24.34 -17.05
C ALA A 299 -0.52 -25.61 -16.18
N ALA A 300 0.18 -25.64 -15.03
CA ALA A 300 -0.09 -26.64 -14.00
C ALA A 300 -1.61 -26.64 -13.72
N PRO A 301 -2.23 -27.81 -13.49
CA PRO A 301 -3.66 -27.88 -13.20
C PRO A 301 -3.95 -27.03 -11.97
N ARG A 302 -4.50 -25.84 -12.22
CA ARG A 302 -4.90 -24.94 -11.14
C ARG A 302 -6.22 -25.47 -10.59
N TRP A 303 -6.33 -25.50 -9.27
CA TRP A 303 -7.56 -25.93 -8.61
C TRP A 303 -8.70 -25.00 -9.04
N GLN A 304 -9.66 -25.56 -9.78
CA GLN A 304 -10.83 -24.85 -10.29
C GLN A 304 -12.04 -25.36 -9.52
N PRO A 305 -12.51 -24.66 -8.48
CA PRO A 305 -13.83 -24.94 -7.96
C PRO A 305 -14.82 -24.65 -9.08
N GLY A 306 -15.41 -25.71 -9.64
CA GLY A 306 -16.47 -25.59 -10.63
C GLY A 306 -17.64 -24.84 -10.00
N MET A 307 -18.20 -23.90 -10.75
CA MET A 307 -19.43 -23.24 -10.32
C MET A 307 -20.54 -24.29 -10.22
N PRO A 308 -21.34 -24.31 -9.14
CA PRO A 308 -22.35 -25.34 -8.96
C PRO A 308 -23.35 -25.33 -10.14
N ARG A 309 -23.66 -26.51 -10.69
CA ARG A 309 -24.49 -26.67 -11.91
C ARG A 309 -25.85 -25.99 -11.81
N ALA A 310 -26.44 -25.97 -10.60
CA ALA A 310 -27.69 -25.28 -10.34
C ALA A 310 -27.59 -23.76 -10.50
N LEU A 311 -26.49 -23.15 -10.03
CA LEU A 311 -26.25 -21.71 -10.16
C LEU A 311 -25.98 -21.32 -11.62
N SER A 312 -25.20 -22.13 -12.35
CA SER A 312 -24.99 -21.90 -13.78
C SER A 312 -26.29 -22.03 -14.57
N ALA A 313 -27.14 -23.02 -14.25
CA ALA A 313 -28.43 -23.19 -14.91
C ALA A 313 -29.38 -22.00 -14.65
N LEU A 314 -29.33 -21.41 -13.45
CA LEU A 314 -30.14 -20.24 -13.11
C LEU A 314 -29.64 -18.97 -13.82
N LEU A 315 -28.33 -18.75 -13.86
CA LEU A 315 -27.72 -17.60 -14.52
C LEU A 315 -27.82 -17.67 -16.06
N ALA A 316 -27.77 -18.87 -16.64
CA ALA A 316 -27.91 -19.09 -18.08
C ALA A 316 -29.28 -18.67 -18.65
N ARG A 317 -30.30 -18.45 -17.81
CA ARG A 317 -31.65 -18.03 -18.23
C ARG A 317 -31.69 -16.63 -18.85
N THR A 318 -30.70 -15.79 -18.59
CA THR A 318 -30.67 -14.41 -19.10
C THR A 318 -29.29 -14.07 -19.68
N ARG A 319 -29.26 -13.20 -20.70
CA ARG A 319 -27.99 -12.72 -21.28
C ARG A 319 -27.09 -12.04 -20.25
N SER A 320 -27.69 -11.30 -19.31
CA SER A 320 -26.96 -10.65 -18.21
C SER A 320 -26.42 -11.66 -17.20
N GLY A 321 -27.15 -12.75 -16.93
CA GLY A 321 -26.71 -13.81 -16.04
C GLY A 321 -25.53 -14.60 -16.61
N VAL A 322 -25.52 -14.87 -17.92
CA VAL A 322 -24.35 -15.48 -18.60
C VAL A 322 -23.10 -14.59 -18.46
N LEU A 323 -23.25 -13.27 -18.64
CA LEU A 323 -22.15 -12.32 -18.46
C LEU A 323 -21.68 -12.26 -17.00
N LEU A 324 -22.61 -12.29 -16.05
CA LEU A 324 -22.30 -12.32 -14.62
C LEU A 324 -21.55 -13.61 -14.23
N GLU A 325 -21.98 -14.76 -14.75
CA GLU A 325 -21.30 -16.03 -14.57
C GLU A 325 -19.87 -15.99 -15.12
N ALA A 326 -19.67 -15.41 -16.31
CA ALA A 326 -18.34 -15.23 -16.87
C ALA A 326 -17.47 -14.33 -15.97
N GLU A 327 -18.00 -13.21 -15.47
CA GLU A 327 -17.27 -12.31 -14.57
C GLU A 327 -16.93 -12.97 -13.23
N LEU A 328 -17.84 -13.77 -12.65
CA LEU A 328 -17.60 -14.53 -11.41
C LEU A 328 -16.50 -15.59 -11.62
N ARG A 329 -16.59 -16.35 -12.71
CA ARG A 329 -15.58 -17.36 -13.07
C ARG A 329 -14.22 -16.70 -13.27
N LEU A 330 -14.15 -15.60 -14.00
CA LEU A 330 -12.90 -14.88 -14.24
C LEU A 330 -12.31 -14.28 -12.95
N ALA A 331 -13.14 -13.81 -12.02
CA ALA A 331 -12.69 -13.25 -10.74
C ALA A 331 -12.04 -14.30 -9.82
N LEU A 332 -12.57 -15.52 -9.84
CA LEU A 332 -12.10 -16.66 -9.05
C LEU A 332 -11.05 -17.52 -9.81
N HIS A 333 -10.92 -17.31 -11.12
CA HIS A 333 -10.00 -18.10 -11.95
C HIS A 333 -8.54 -17.90 -11.52
N GLY A 334 -7.80 -19.02 -11.42
CA GLY A 334 -6.36 -18.99 -11.18
C GLY A 334 -5.93 -18.66 -9.75
N ARG A 335 -6.85 -18.68 -8.78
CA ARG A 335 -6.52 -18.53 -7.35
C ARG A 335 -5.86 -19.82 -6.83
N SER A 336 -4.84 -19.66 -5.98
CA SER A 336 -4.16 -20.80 -5.35
C SER A 336 -5.03 -21.48 -4.29
N LEU A 337 -4.77 -22.75 -3.99
CA LEU A 337 -5.42 -23.47 -2.88
C LEU A 337 -5.25 -22.73 -1.55
N TRP A 338 -4.07 -22.15 -1.31
CA TRP A 338 -3.78 -21.37 -0.10
C TRP A 338 -4.68 -20.15 0.05
N TRP A 339 -5.07 -19.51 -1.06
CA TRP A 339 -6.01 -18.39 -1.01
C TRP A 339 -7.41 -18.87 -0.57
N TRP A 340 -7.85 -20.02 -1.05
CA TRP A 340 -9.11 -20.63 -0.60
C TRP A 340 -9.08 -21.04 0.86
N LEU A 341 -7.98 -21.65 1.31
CA LEU A 341 -7.77 -21.99 2.73
C LEU A 341 -7.76 -20.73 3.61
N ALA A 342 -7.06 -19.67 3.19
CA ALA A 342 -7.05 -18.40 3.91
C ALA A 342 -8.43 -17.75 3.97
N MET A 343 -9.20 -17.81 2.87
CA MET A 343 -10.58 -17.31 2.83
C MET A 343 -11.50 -18.11 3.75
N ALA A 344 -11.43 -19.44 3.71
CA ALA A 344 -12.20 -20.32 4.58
C ALA A 344 -11.87 -20.07 6.06
N ALA A 345 -10.58 -19.95 6.40
CA ALA A 345 -10.15 -19.61 7.75
C ALA A 345 -10.69 -18.24 8.20
N ALA A 346 -10.61 -17.22 7.34
CA ALA A 346 -11.18 -15.90 7.66
C ALA A 346 -12.69 -15.96 7.88
N MET A 347 -13.43 -16.71 7.05
CA MET A 347 -14.87 -16.93 7.18
C MET A 347 -15.24 -17.67 8.48
N VAL A 348 -14.47 -18.68 8.88
CA VAL A 348 -14.67 -19.39 10.17
C VAL A 348 -14.43 -18.43 11.34
N MET A 349 -13.35 -17.65 11.29
CA MET A 349 -13.00 -16.69 12.35
C MET A 349 -14.05 -15.58 12.53
N GLN A 350 -14.81 -15.23 11.50
CA GLN A 350 -15.94 -14.29 11.62
C GLN A 350 -17.03 -14.78 12.59
N VAL A 351 -17.21 -16.09 12.74
CA VAL A 351 -18.26 -16.69 13.59
C VAL A 351 -17.70 -17.17 14.93
N VAL A 352 -16.55 -17.84 14.92
CA VAL A 352 -15.99 -18.50 16.11
C VAL A 352 -15.52 -17.50 17.18
N VAL A 353 -15.08 -16.32 16.77
CA VAL A 353 -14.49 -15.34 17.68
C VAL A 353 -15.58 -14.66 18.52
N GLY A 354 -15.60 -14.92 19.83
CA GLY A 354 -16.65 -14.44 20.73
C GLY A 354 -16.88 -12.92 20.69
N PRO A 355 -15.89 -12.06 20.97
CA PRO A 355 -16.10 -10.61 21.04
C PRO A 355 -16.36 -9.98 19.66
N PRO A 356 -17.42 -9.14 19.50
CA PRO A 356 -17.73 -8.46 18.23
C PRO A 356 -16.55 -7.66 17.65
N LEU A 357 -15.77 -7.00 18.52
CA LEU A 357 -14.59 -6.25 18.11
C LEU A 357 -13.53 -7.14 17.43
N GLN A 358 -13.30 -8.33 17.96
CA GLN A 358 -12.32 -9.27 17.41
C GLN A 358 -12.83 -9.91 16.11
N ALA A 359 -14.13 -10.17 15.99
CA ALA A 359 -14.77 -10.56 14.72
C ALA A 359 -14.63 -9.46 13.65
N GLY A 360 -14.58 -8.18 14.05
CA GLY A 360 -14.23 -7.05 13.18
C GLY A 360 -12.85 -7.19 12.53
N TYR A 361 -11.84 -7.73 13.24
CA TYR A 361 -10.52 -7.99 12.63
C TYR A 361 -10.55 -9.10 11.57
N ALA A 362 -11.41 -10.12 11.76
CA ALA A 362 -11.62 -11.15 10.74
C ALA A 362 -12.26 -10.55 9.47
N LEU A 363 -13.20 -9.61 9.60
CA LEU A 363 -13.77 -8.87 8.48
C LEU A 363 -12.71 -8.05 7.73
N LEU A 364 -11.84 -7.33 8.45
CA LEU A 364 -10.72 -6.60 7.84
C LEU A 364 -9.81 -7.54 7.04
N ALA A 365 -9.44 -8.68 7.60
CA ALA A 365 -8.63 -9.69 6.91
C ALA A 365 -9.33 -10.22 5.64
N THR A 366 -10.64 -10.48 5.70
CA THR A 366 -11.44 -10.88 4.54
C THR A 366 -11.41 -9.82 3.43
N TRP A 367 -11.58 -8.54 3.75
CA TRP A 367 -11.51 -7.47 2.74
C TRP A 367 -10.12 -7.32 2.13
N VAL A 368 -9.05 -7.47 2.91
CA VAL A 368 -7.67 -7.50 2.38
C VAL A 368 -7.48 -8.68 1.41
N LEU A 369 -7.97 -9.87 1.75
CA LEU A 369 -7.90 -11.04 0.86
C LEU A 369 -8.74 -10.85 -0.42
N MET A 370 -9.84 -10.10 -0.34
CA MET A 370 -10.73 -9.76 -1.45
C MET A 370 -10.28 -8.55 -2.26
N ALA A 371 -9.26 -7.80 -1.82
CA ALA A 371 -8.83 -6.56 -2.48
C ALA A 371 -8.55 -6.76 -3.98
N GLN A 372 -7.85 -7.84 -4.33
CA GLN A 372 -7.54 -8.16 -5.73
C GLN A 372 -8.80 -8.55 -6.54
N VAL A 373 -9.75 -9.22 -5.90
CA VAL A 373 -11.02 -9.64 -6.53
C VAL A 373 -11.86 -8.41 -6.88
N ALA A 374 -11.86 -7.39 -6.00
CA ALA A 374 -12.56 -6.14 -6.25
C ALA A 374 -11.82 -5.23 -7.26
N ALA A 375 -10.49 -5.16 -7.21
CA ALA A 375 -9.70 -4.18 -7.96
C ALA A 375 -9.38 -4.58 -9.42
N THR A 376 -9.07 -5.86 -9.66
CA THR A 376 -8.59 -6.33 -10.98
C THR A 376 -9.63 -6.25 -12.11
N PRO A 377 -10.93 -6.52 -11.89
CA PRO A 377 -11.91 -6.59 -12.98
C PRO A 377 -11.97 -5.33 -13.85
N ALA A 378 -11.73 -4.14 -13.29
CA ALA A 378 -11.82 -2.89 -14.04
C ALA A 378 -10.79 -2.77 -15.17
N MET A 379 -9.59 -3.35 -15.03
CA MET A 379 -8.46 -3.18 -15.97
C MET A 379 -8.24 -4.39 -16.88
N ARG A 380 -9.05 -5.45 -16.75
CA ARG A 380 -8.80 -6.74 -17.40
C ARG A 380 -8.67 -6.63 -18.93
N GLU A 381 -9.50 -5.84 -19.60
CA GLU A 381 -9.46 -5.67 -21.06
C GLU A 381 -8.28 -4.82 -21.52
N ALA A 382 -7.92 -3.82 -20.71
CA ALA A 382 -6.75 -2.99 -20.98
C ALA A 382 -5.47 -3.83 -20.90
N ASP A 383 -5.39 -4.73 -19.91
CA ASP A 383 -4.22 -5.57 -19.67
C ASP A 383 -4.13 -6.74 -20.68
N SER A 384 -5.27 -7.25 -21.15
CA SER A 384 -5.32 -8.39 -22.09
C SER A 384 -5.42 -8.00 -23.56
N GLY A 385 -5.69 -6.73 -23.86
CA GLY A 385 -5.97 -6.27 -25.23
C GLY A 385 -7.31 -6.76 -25.80
N ALA A 386 -8.19 -7.34 -24.96
CA ALA A 386 -9.48 -7.88 -25.39
C ALA A 386 -10.59 -6.82 -25.56
N GLY A 387 -10.26 -5.54 -25.32
CA GLY A 387 -11.19 -4.41 -25.39
C GLY A 387 -11.97 -4.33 -26.71
N PRO A 388 -11.31 -4.31 -27.88
CA PRO A 388 -11.99 -4.22 -29.17
C PRO A 388 -12.99 -5.35 -29.42
N LEU A 389 -12.68 -6.57 -28.96
CA LEU A 389 -13.57 -7.72 -29.11
C LEU A 389 -14.82 -7.59 -28.23
N LEU A 390 -14.65 -7.20 -26.96
CA LEU A 390 -15.76 -7.12 -25.99
C LEU A 390 -16.67 -5.91 -26.25
N PHE A 391 -16.10 -4.75 -26.57
CA PHE A 391 -16.83 -3.49 -26.71
C PHE A 391 -17.43 -3.25 -28.10
N SER A 392 -17.21 -4.17 -29.05
CA SER A 392 -17.92 -4.19 -30.34
C SER A 392 -19.40 -4.61 -30.21
N ALA A 393 -19.74 -5.32 -29.13
CA ALA A 393 -21.11 -5.77 -28.89
C ALA A 393 -22.05 -4.62 -28.47
N PRO A 394 -23.32 -4.65 -28.91
CA PRO A 394 -24.28 -3.60 -28.59
C PRO A 394 -24.51 -3.50 -27.08
N HIS A 395 -24.42 -2.27 -26.56
CA HIS A 395 -24.57 -1.96 -25.13
C HIS A 395 -23.55 -2.65 -24.19
N ALA A 396 -22.44 -3.16 -24.72
CA ALA A 396 -21.42 -3.85 -23.93
C ALA A 396 -20.86 -2.98 -22.79
N VAL A 397 -20.63 -1.69 -23.05
CA VAL A 397 -20.10 -0.72 -22.07
C VAL A 397 -20.87 -0.75 -20.75
N ARG A 398 -22.20 -0.63 -20.80
CA ARG A 398 -23.08 -0.62 -19.62
C ARG A 398 -23.24 -2.01 -19.01
N ARG A 399 -23.39 -3.04 -19.84
CA ARG A 399 -23.63 -4.42 -19.37
C ARG A 399 -22.42 -4.97 -18.62
N VAL A 400 -21.21 -4.73 -19.14
CA VAL A 400 -19.96 -5.16 -18.50
C VAL A 400 -19.74 -4.41 -17.19
N LEU A 401 -20.00 -3.09 -17.14
CA LEU A 401 -19.92 -2.33 -15.90
C LEU A 401 -20.83 -2.90 -14.82
N LEU A 402 -22.11 -3.13 -15.15
CA LEU A 402 -23.08 -3.70 -14.21
C LEU A 402 -22.69 -5.10 -13.78
N ALA A 403 -22.29 -5.97 -14.71
CA ALA A 403 -21.88 -7.34 -14.38
C ALA A 403 -20.66 -7.36 -13.44
N ARG A 404 -19.71 -6.44 -13.60
CA ARG A 404 -18.54 -6.29 -12.72
C ARG A 404 -18.89 -5.77 -11.34
N TRP A 405 -19.74 -4.75 -11.29
CA TRP A 405 -20.17 -4.21 -10.02
C TRP A 405 -20.94 -5.27 -9.22
N VAL A 406 -21.86 -5.98 -9.87
CA VAL A 406 -22.62 -7.07 -9.24
C VAL A 406 -21.70 -8.23 -8.85
N SER A 407 -20.75 -8.64 -9.69
CA SER A 407 -19.82 -9.73 -9.34
C SER A 407 -18.95 -9.38 -8.14
N ALA A 408 -18.38 -8.17 -8.09
CA ALA A 408 -17.58 -7.71 -6.96
C ALA A 408 -18.41 -7.60 -5.68
N ALA A 409 -19.60 -6.98 -5.75
CA ALA A 409 -20.51 -6.86 -4.61
C ALA A 409 -20.96 -8.22 -4.06
N LEU A 410 -21.30 -9.16 -4.96
CA LEU A 410 -21.72 -10.51 -4.59
C LEU A 410 -20.57 -11.28 -3.94
N LEU A 411 -19.38 -11.26 -4.51
CA LEU A 411 -18.22 -11.97 -3.96
C LEU A 411 -17.81 -11.42 -2.58
N LEU A 412 -17.84 -10.09 -2.40
CA LEU A 412 -17.59 -9.47 -1.09
C LEU A 412 -18.66 -9.88 -0.07
N THR A 413 -19.94 -9.87 -0.47
CA THR A 413 -21.05 -10.26 0.40
C THR A 413 -20.99 -11.73 0.79
N VAL A 414 -20.64 -12.63 -0.14
CA VAL A 414 -20.45 -14.05 0.13
C VAL A 414 -19.27 -14.26 1.08
N ALA A 415 -18.17 -13.54 0.89
CA ALA A 415 -16.98 -13.63 1.74
C ALA A 415 -17.23 -13.16 3.19
N THR A 416 -18.17 -12.23 3.39
CA THR A 416 -18.58 -11.75 4.72
C THR A 416 -19.91 -12.34 5.19
N LEU A 417 -20.46 -13.34 4.49
CA LEU A 417 -21.77 -13.92 4.81
C LEU A 417 -21.85 -14.48 6.25
N PRO A 418 -20.83 -15.19 6.77
CA PRO A 418 -20.88 -15.69 8.14
C PRO A 418 -21.03 -14.57 9.18
N ALA A 419 -20.28 -13.47 9.04
CA ALA A 419 -20.44 -12.29 9.89
C ALA A 419 -21.81 -11.63 9.72
N LEU A 420 -22.31 -11.51 8.48
CA LEU A 420 -23.62 -10.91 8.21
C LEU A 420 -24.75 -11.68 8.89
N LEU A 421 -24.75 -13.01 8.81
CA LEU A 421 -25.77 -13.87 9.45
C LEU A 421 -25.70 -13.75 10.98
N ARG A 422 -24.49 -13.78 11.53
CA ARG A 422 -24.27 -13.62 12.97
C ARG A 422 -24.74 -12.25 13.47
N PHE A 423 -24.25 -11.18 12.87
CA PHE A 423 -24.58 -9.82 13.29
C PHE A 423 -26.02 -9.43 12.95
N ALA A 424 -26.69 -10.08 12.00
CA ALA A 424 -28.12 -9.86 11.79
C ALA A 424 -28.94 -10.25 13.03
N ALA A 425 -28.51 -11.27 13.77
CA ALA A 425 -29.15 -11.70 15.01
C ALA A 425 -28.67 -10.91 16.24
N GLU A 426 -27.36 -10.66 16.35
CA GLU A 426 -26.75 -10.02 17.54
C GLU A 426 -26.80 -8.48 17.51
N ALA A 427 -26.54 -7.87 16.36
CA ALA A 427 -26.32 -6.43 16.21
C ALA A 427 -26.62 -5.94 14.77
N PRO A 428 -27.90 -5.69 14.43
CA PRO A 428 -28.31 -5.43 13.04
C PRO A 428 -27.63 -4.21 12.41
N ALA A 429 -27.24 -3.22 13.22
CA ALA A 429 -26.45 -2.07 12.78
C ALA A 429 -25.07 -2.47 12.21
N VAL A 430 -24.39 -3.45 12.82
CA VAL A 430 -23.09 -3.96 12.33
C VAL A 430 -23.25 -4.72 11.03
N ALA A 431 -24.32 -5.51 10.89
CA ALA A 431 -24.64 -6.21 9.65
C ALA A 431 -24.93 -5.22 8.50
N ALA A 432 -25.76 -4.19 8.76
CA ALA A 432 -26.05 -3.14 7.79
C ALA A 432 -24.77 -2.36 7.40
N ALA A 433 -23.93 -2.01 8.37
CA ALA A 433 -22.66 -1.34 8.13
C ALA A 433 -21.72 -2.22 7.26
N THR A 434 -21.61 -3.52 7.56
CA THR A 434 -20.81 -4.49 6.78
C THR A 434 -21.28 -4.56 5.33
N LEU A 435 -22.59 -4.63 5.09
CA LEU A 435 -23.15 -4.62 3.74
C LEU A 435 -22.86 -3.31 3.01
N SER A 436 -22.99 -2.17 3.69
CA SER A 436 -22.67 -0.87 3.10
C SER A 436 -21.20 -0.75 2.68
N VAL A 437 -20.29 -1.28 3.50
CA VAL A 437 -18.85 -1.34 3.20
C VAL A 437 -18.61 -2.22 1.97
N ASN A 438 -19.22 -3.41 1.88
CA ASN A 438 -19.05 -4.29 0.72
C ASN A 438 -19.44 -3.60 -0.60
N LEU A 439 -20.59 -2.93 -0.62
CA LEU A 439 -21.06 -2.18 -1.80
C LEU A 439 -20.13 -0.99 -2.09
N SER A 440 -19.64 -0.31 -1.05
CA SER A 440 -18.74 0.82 -1.18
C SER A 440 -17.39 0.38 -1.75
N LEU A 441 -16.78 -0.70 -1.25
CA LEU A 441 -15.53 -1.25 -1.75
C LEU A 441 -15.63 -1.67 -3.22
N ALA A 442 -16.72 -2.33 -3.62
CA ALA A 442 -16.97 -2.68 -5.02
C ALA A 442 -17.04 -1.43 -5.92
N THR A 443 -17.71 -0.38 -5.46
CA THR A 443 -17.91 0.86 -6.22
C THR A 443 -16.62 1.69 -6.31
N TRP A 444 -15.93 1.88 -5.18
CA TRP A 444 -14.69 2.64 -5.12
C TRP A 444 -13.53 1.95 -5.85
N ALA A 445 -13.48 0.61 -5.85
CA ALA A 445 -12.48 -0.12 -6.62
C ALA A 445 -12.58 0.19 -8.13
N LEU A 446 -13.81 0.22 -8.67
CA LEU A 446 -14.06 0.62 -10.05
C LEU A 446 -13.70 2.09 -10.28
N LEU A 447 -14.06 2.99 -9.36
CA LEU A 447 -13.78 4.42 -9.47
C LEU A 447 -12.29 4.72 -9.51
N LEU A 448 -11.54 4.13 -8.57
CA LEU A 448 -10.09 4.30 -8.49
C LEU A 448 -9.40 3.75 -9.73
N ALA A 449 -9.87 2.63 -10.26
CA ALA A 449 -9.36 2.09 -11.52
C ALA A 449 -9.63 3.03 -12.71
N VAL A 450 -10.83 3.62 -12.80
CA VAL A 450 -11.17 4.61 -13.85
C VAL A 450 -10.31 5.87 -13.72
N ALA A 451 -10.14 6.39 -12.50
CA ALA A 451 -9.41 7.62 -12.24
C ALA A 451 -7.90 7.48 -12.49
N THR A 452 -7.32 6.35 -12.08
CA THR A 452 -5.86 6.16 -12.04
C THR A 452 -5.33 5.23 -13.14
N ARG A 453 -6.21 4.51 -13.84
CA ARG A 453 -5.92 3.50 -14.87
C ARG A 453 -5.00 2.40 -14.38
N THR A 454 -5.24 1.95 -13.16
CA THR A 454 -4.52 0.82 -12.57
C THR A 454 -5.38 0.20 -11.50
N ALA A 455 -5.34 -1.13 -11.40
CA ALA A 455 -5.98 -1.85 -10.29
C ALA A 455 -5.23 -1.62 -8.96
N ARG A 456 -3.93 -1.27 -9.02
CA ARG A 456 -3.04 -1.22 -7.85
C ARG A 456 -3.45 -0.19 -6.81
N THR A 457 -4.06 0.92 -7.25
CA THR A 457 -4.50 2.02 -6.37
C THR A 457 -5.68 1.60 -5.51
N ALA A 458 -6.63 0.84 -6.07
CA ALA A 458 -7.72 0.25 -5.32
C ALA A 458 -7.22 -0.77 -4.30
N GLU A 459 -6.28 -1.66 -4.69
CA GLU A 459 -5.68 -2.62 -3.75
C GLU A 459 -4.98 -1.90 -2.60
N LEU A 460 -4.13 -0.92 -2.90
CA LEU A 460 -3.43 -0.12 -1.88
C LEU A 460 -4.41 0.62 -0.97
N ALA A 461 -5.48 1.21 -1.52
CA ALA A 461 -6.49 1.89 -0.71
C ALA A 461 -7.16 0.94 0.28
N ILE A 462 -7.55 -0.27 -0.16
CA ILE A 462 -8.15 -1.28 0.72
C ILE A 462 -7.16 -1.70 1.81
N PHE A 463 -5.88 -1.89 1.47
CA PHE A 463 -4.83 -2.23 2.43
C PHE A 463 -4.60 -1.15 3.48
N VAL A 464 -4.47 0.11 3.06
CA VAL A 464 -4.31 1.26 3.95
C VAL A 464 -5.52 1.43 4.86
N LEU A 465 -6.74 1.37 4.29
CA LEU A 465 -7.96 1.49 5.08
C LEU A 465 -8.11 0.33 6.07
N ALA A 466 -7.72 -0.89 5.70
CA ALA A 466 -7.77 -2.04 6.59
C ALA A 466 -6.76 -1.88 7.75
N TYR A 467 -5.55 -1.38 7.48
CA TYR A 467 -4.58 -1.05 8.51
C TYR A 467 -5.11 0.05 9.44
N LEU A 468 -5.70 1.11 8.90
CA LEU A 468 -6.28 2.18 9.72
C LEU A 468 -7.44 1.65 10.57
N GLY A 469 -8.28 0.75 10.02
CA GLY A 469 -9.32 0.05 10.77
C GLY A 469 -8.76 -0.77 11.93
N LEU A 470 -7.62 -1.44 11.73
CA LEU A 470 -6.91 -2.17 12.79
C LEU A 470 -6.41 -1.23 13.90
N GLN A 471 -6.03 0.00 13.55
CA GLN A 471 -5.62 1.05 14.50
C GLN A 471 -6.80 1.79 15.15
N GLY A 472 -8.04 1.38 14.90
CA GLY A 472 -9.24 1.97 15.49
C GLY A 472 -9.85 3.14 14.70
N ASN A 473 -9.40 3.40 13.47
CA ASN A 473 -10.09 4.35 12.60
C ASN A 473 -11.46 3.79 12.18
N PRO A 474 -12.54 4.58 12.29
CA PRO A 474 -13.88 4.05 12.09
C PRO A 474 -14.15 3.61 10.65
N LEU A 475 -13.49 4.13 9.61
CA LEU A 475 -13.84 3.91 8.19
C LEU A 475 -14.08 2.45 7.79
N LEU A 476 -13.28 1.49 8.26
CA LEU A 476 -13.55 0.06 8.06
C LEU A 476 -13.81 -0.69 9.38
N ALA A 477 -13.79 -0.01 10.53
CA ALA A 477 -14.02 -0.62 11.83
C ALA A 477 -15.53 -0.74 12.14
N VAL A 478 -16.24 -1.55 11.35
CA VAL A 478 -17.70 -1.80 11.45
C VAL A 478 -18.15 -2.24 12.84
N ALA A 479 -17.32 -2.97 13.59
CA ALA A 479 -17.64 -3.40 14.94
C ALA A 479 -17.45 -2.29 16.00
N ALA A 480 -16.56 -1.32 15.74
CA ALA A 480 -16.24 -0.25 16.68
C ALA A 480 -17.20 0.93 16.59
N ALA A 481 -17.62 1.31 15.36
CA ALA A 481 -18.49 2.48 15.13
C ALA A 481 -19.52 2.22 13.99
N PRO A 482 -20.44 1.25 14.14
CA PRO A 482 -21.29 0.78 13.05
C PRO A 482 -22.15 1.89 12.41
N MET A 483 -22.74 2.78 13.22
CA MET A 483 -23.61 3.85 12.70
C MET A 483 -22.84 4.91 11.91
N TRP A 484 -21.65 5.29 12.38
CA TRP A 484 -20.80 6.26 11.69
C TRP A 484 -20.35 5.69 10.33
N VAL A 485 -19.91 4.42 10.33
CA VAL A 485 -19.53 3.71 9.09
C VAL A 485 -20.69 3.67 8.11
N LEU A 486 -21.86 3.22 8.56
CA LEU A 486 -23.05 3.13 7.73
C LEU A 486 -23.39 4.49 7.09
N GLN A 487 -23.41 5.56 7.88
CA GLN A 487 -23.73 6.91 7.39
C GLN A 487 -22.71 7.40 6.36
N VAL A 488 -21.41 7.27 6.64
CA VAL A 488 -20.34 7.73 5.74
C VAL A 488 -20.37 6.96 4.43
N HIS A 489 -20.50 5.62 4.47
CA HIS A 489 -20.53 4.82 3.26
C HIS A 489 -21.80 5.06 2.44
N LEU A 490 -22.97 5.19 3.07
CA LEU A 490 -24.21 5.50 2.36
C LEU A 490 -24.21 6.91 1.75
N ALA A 491 -23.60 7.89 2.40
CA ALA A 491 -23.46 9.25 1.85
C ALA A 491 -22.53 9.30 0.64
N LEU A 492 -21.39 8.58 0.68
CA LEU A 492 -20.38 8.62 -0.37
C LEU A 492 -20.69 7.71 -1.57
N LEU A 493 -21.46 6.64 -1.38
CA LEU A 493 -21.71 5.63 -2.40
C LEU A 493 -22.43 6.17 -3.65
N PRO A 494 -23.48 7.01 -3.56
CA PRO A 494 -24.12 7.60 -4.74
C PRO A 494 -23.16 8.47 -5.56
N CYS A 495 -22.33 9.27 -4.88
CA CYS A 495 -21.32 10.10 -5.53
C CYS A 495 -20.29 9.23 -6.27
N ALA A 496 -19.79 8.17 -5.62
CA ALA A 496 -18.85 7.24 -6.25
C ALA A 496 -19.47 6.54 -7.47
N ALA A 497 -20.72 6.05 -7.35
CA ALA A 497 -21.43 5.40 -8.43
C ALA A 497 -21.64 6.34 -9.64
N LEU A 498 -22.03 7.59 -9.40
CA LEU A 498 -22.18 8.60 -10.44
C LEU A 498 -20.85 8.88 -11.16
N LEU A 499 -19.75 9.03 -10.42
CA LEU A 499 -18.43 9.25 -11.01
C LEU A 499 -17.95 8.05 -11.82
N VAL A 500 -18.23 6.82 -11.37
CA VAL A 500 -17.95 5.59 -12.15
C VAL A 500 -18.74 5.60 -13.45
N CYS A 501 -20.05 5.86 -13.40
CA CYS A 501 -20.90 5.91 -14.58
C CYS A 501 -20.43 6.95 -15.61
N LEU A 502 -19.94 8.11 -15.16
CA LEU A 502 -19.41 9.16 -16.03
C LEU A 502 -18.02 8.85 -16.58
N GLY A 503 -17.16 8.22 -15.78
CA GLY A 503 -15.78 7.95 -16.16
C GLY A 503 -15.59 6.65 -16.95
N TRP A 504 -16.47 5.66 -16.77
CA TRP A 504 -16.36 4.34 -17.40
C TRP A 504 -16.35 4.38 -18.94
N PRO A 505 -17.23 5.13 -19.63
CA PRO A 505 -17.17 5.22 -21.10
C PRO A 505 -15.86 5.80 -21.62
N ARG A 506 -15.26 6.74 -20.89
CA ARG A 506 -13.97 7.36 -21.24
C ARG A 506 -12.81 6.39 -21.08
N LEU A 507 -12.88 5.52 -20.07
CA LEU A 507 -11.93 4.43 -19.91
C LEU A 507 -12.04 3.46 -21.09
N VAL A 508 -13.26 3.02 -21.42
CA VAL A 508 -13.52 2.07 -22.51
C VAL A 508 -13.07 2.60 -23.87
N ALA A 509 -13.39 3.86 -24.21
CA ALA A 509 -13.00 4.46 -25.48
C ALA A 509 -11.48 4.40 -25.72
N ARG A 510 -10.69 4.53 -24.64
CA ARG A 510 -9.21 4.46 -24.69
C ARG A 510 -8.65 3.05 -24.72
N THR A 511 -9.44 2.05 -24.34
CA THR A 511 -9.04 0.64 -24.46
C THR A 511 -9.32 0.07 -25.84
N VAL A 512 -10.09 0.80 -26.65
CA VAL A 512 -10.44 0.43 -28.04
C VAL A 512 -9.56 1.17 -29.05
N SER A 513 -9.11 2.39 -28.73
CA SER A 513 -8.08 3.13 -29.47
C SER A 513 -6.70 2.55 -29.24
#